data_AF-A0A0C9XCE4-F1
#
_entry.id   AF-A0A0C9XCE4-F1
#
_cell.length_a   1.000
_cell.length_b   1.000
_cell.length_c   1.000
_cell.angle_alpha   90.00
_cell.angle_beta   90.00
_cell.angle_gamma   90.00
#
_symmetry.space_group_name_H-M   'P 1'
#
loop_
_entity.id
_entity.type
_entity.pdbx_description
1 polymer ?
#
loop_
_entity_poly.entity_id
_entity_poly.type
_entity_poly.pdbx_seq_one_letter_code
_entity_poly.pdbx_strand_id
1 'polypeptide(L)'
;MSALPSGNYTIQDPSTGNFATAPLEIEKPIRFLQQTGDDDQNWAFSTLVKGSTIQNASRQAFAFAVTPSVVDEHVKTNKSAGKWLTTVNSNQGTIETDESKGLFWAVDATTNLVFNSFSPQSESNQIQSFEYADCLDCESSLYGQYCI
;
A
#
# COMPACT_ATOMS: atom_id res chain seq x y z
N MET A 1 -4.98 2.74 -17.08
CA MET A 1 -4.23 2.15 -15.95
C MET A 1 -2.78 1.98 -16.40
N SER A 2 -1.84 2.45 -15.59
CA SER A 2 -0.39 2.35 -15.84
C SER A 2 0.31 1.67 -14.67
N ALA A 3 1.56 1.23 -14.88
CA ALA A 3 2.40 0.78 -13.78
C ALA A 3 2.61 1.94 -12.78
N LEU A 4 2.64 1.62 -11.49
CA LEU A 4 3.01 2.59 -10.46
C LEU A 4 4.52 2.85 -10.53
N PRO A 5 4.97 4.12 -10.59
CA PRO A 5 6.39 4.44 -10.56
C PRO A 5 7.00 4.11 -9.19
N SER A 6 8.34 3.97 -9.15
CA SER A 6 9.05 3.81 -7.88
C SER A 6 8.87 5.03 -6.99
N GLY A 7 8.73 4.82 -5.68
CA GLY A 7 8.51 5.89 -4.71
C GLY A 7 7.98 5.37 -3.38
N ASN A 8 7.73 6.28 -2.45
CA ASN A 8 7.10 5.97 -1.17
C ASN A 8 5.61 6.30 -1.23
N TYR A 9 4.80 5.36 -0.77
CA TYR A 9 3.35 5.41 -0.86
C TYR A 9 2.71 4.92 0.43
N THR A 10 1.51 5.38 0.69
CA THR A 10 0.57 4.73 1.61
C THR A 10 -0.44 3.92 0.82
N ILE A 11 -0.88 2.80 1.38
CA ILE A 11 -1.91 1.94 0.78
C ILE A 11 -3.13 1.98 1.71
N GLN A 12 -4.22 2.56 1.23
CA GLN A 12 -5.45 2.74 1.99
C GLN A 12 -6.56 1.86 1.43
N ASP A 13 -7.29 1.19 2.31
CA ASP A 13 -8.54 0.52 1.97
C ASP A 13 -9.63 1.59 1.82
N PRO A 14 -10.19 1.81 0.62
CA PRO A 14 -11.19 2.86 0.39
C PRO A 14 -12.49 2.65 1.18
N SER A 15 -12.80 1.42 1.59
CA SER A 15 -14.05 1.10 2.28
C SER A 15 -14.03 1.51 3.74
N THR A 16 -12.87 1.41 4.39
CA THR A 16 -12.69 1.71 5.81
C THR A 16 -11.86 2.96 6.08
N GLY A 17 -11.07 3.41 5.10
CA GLY A 17 -10.09 4.48 5.26
C GLY A 17 -8.82 4.05 6.02
N ASN A 18 -8.69 2.77 6.39
CA ASN A 18 -7.53 2.24 7.08
C ASN A 18 -6.34 2.02 6.15
N PHE A 19 -5.14 1.96 6.72
CA PHE A 19 -3.87 1.92 6.01
C PHE A 19 -3.11 0.62 6.27
N ALA A 20 -2.51 0.05 5.22
CA ALA A 20 -1.62 -1.09 5.33
C ALA A 20 -0.47 -0.78 6.28
N THR A 21 -0.37 -1.52 7.36
CA THR A 21 0.56 -1.31 8.47
C THR A 21 1.40 -2.56 8.65
N ALA A 22 2.72 -2.39 8.62
CA ALA A 22 3.67 -3.46 8.80
C ALA A 22 3.73 -3.88 10.29
N PRO A 23 3.61 -5.18 10.61
CA PRO A 23 3.76 -5.66 11.97
C PRO A 23 5.19 -5.47 12.49
N LEU A 24 5.33 -5.38 13.81
CA LEU A 24 6.63 -5.31 14.49
C LEU A 24 7.48 -6.56 14.26
N GLU A 25 6.84 -7.73 14.25
CA GLU A 25 7.48 -9.02 14.00
C GLU A 25 7.43 -9.39 12.52
N ILE A 26 8.55 -9.88 11.99
CA ILE A 26 8.63 -10.45 10.63
C ILE A 26 7.79 -11.75 10.59
N GLU A 27 7.27 -12.09 9.41
CA GLU A 27 6.42 -13.26 9.14
C GLU A 27 5.02 -13.19 9.77
N LYS A 28 4.65 -12.03 10.30
CA LYS A 28 3.27 -11.73 10.70
C LYS A 28 2.49 -11.07 9.55
N PRO A 29 1.15 -11.22 9.53
CA PRO A 29 0.31 -10.58 8.54
C PRO A 29 0.43 -9.05 8.58
N ILE A 30 0.40 -8.44 7.41
CA ILE A 30 0.16 -7.00 7.24
C ILE A 30 -1.30 -6.74 7.58
N ARG A 31 -1.58 -5.64 8.28
CA ARG A 31 -2.95 -5.29 8.73
C ARG A 31 -3.35 -3.90 8.27
N PHE A 32 -4.64 -3.66 8.08
CA PHE A 32 -5.18 -2.34 7.78
C PHE A 32 -5.68 -1.69 9.06
N LEU A 33 -4.97 -0.65 9.52
CA LEU A 33 -5.24 0.05 10.78
C LEU A 33 -5.49 1.53 10.54
N GLN A 34 -5.99 2.24 11.54
CA GLN A 34 -6.17 3.70 11.44
C GLN A 34 -4.84 4.40 11.14
N GLN A 35 -4.93 5.54 10.45
CA GLN A 35 -3.75 6.34 10.11
C GLN A 35 -3.05 6.83 11.38
N THR A 36 -1.74 6.58 11.48
CA THR A 36 -0.89 7.13 12.54
C THR A 36 0.16 8.08 11.99
N GLY A 37 0.50 7.98 10.70
CA GLY A 37 1.60 8.72 10.08
C GLY A 37 2.98 8.14 10.37
N ASP A 38 3.03 6.98 11.03
CA ASP A 38 4.27 6.28 11.34
C ASP A 38 4.87 5.58 10.11
N ASP A 39 6.19 5.39 10.13
CA ASP A 39 6.92 4.74 9.04
C ASP A 39 6.57 3.26 8.82
N ASP A 40 5.79 2.64 9.71
CA ASP A 40 5.24 1.30 9.47
C ASP A 40 3.98 1.30 8.58
N GLN A 41 3.45 2.48 8.23
CA GLN A 41 2.42 2.67 7.20
C GLN A 41 3.00 3.14 5.85
N ASN A 42 4.32 3.34 5.79
CA ASN A 42 5.03 3.86 4.63
C ASN A 42 5.67 2.72 3.81
N TRP A 43 5.28 2.60 2.55
CA TRP A 43 5.70 1.50 1.66
C TRP A 43 6.46 2.04 0.45
N ALA A 44 7.71 1.62 0.33
CA ALA A 44 8.56 1.86 -0.82
C ALA A 44 8.24 0.86 -1.94
N PHE A 45 7.71 1.35 -3.05
CA PHE A 45 7.53 0.60 -4.28
C PHE A 45 8.79 0.77 -5.14
N SER A 46 9.33 -0.35 -5.63
CA SER A 46 10.44 -0.34 -6.58
C SER A 46 10.03 -1.07 -7.85
N THR A 47 9.87 -0.33 -8.94
CA THR A 47 9.48 -0.87 -10.25
C THR A 47 10.59 -1.75 -10.83
N LEU A 48 10.20 -2.91 -11.34
CA LEU A 48 11.00 -3.88 -12.07
C LEU A 48 10.49 -3.99 -13.51
N VAL A 49 11.27 -4.63 -14.40
CA VAL A 49 10.89 -4.88 -15.81
C VAL A 49 9.56 -5.66 -15.93
N LYS A 50 9.17 -6.43 -14.90
CA LYS A 50 7.94 -7.23 -14.88
C LYS A 50 7.20 -7.18 -13.53
N GLY A 51 6.99 -6.01 -12.95
CA GLY A 51 6.27 -5.86 -11.67
C GLY A 51 6.96 -4.87 -10.74
N SER A 52 6.75 -5.02 -9.43
CA SER A 52 7.36 -4.21 -8.39
C SER A 52 7.68 -5.05 -7.16
N THR A 53 8.65 -4.63 -6.37
CA THR A 53 8.76 -5.05 -4.96
C THR A 53 8.17 -3.98 -4.07
N ILE A 54 7.63 -4.38 -2.91
CA ILE A 54 7.00 -3.48 -1.95
C ILE A 54 7.68 -3.69 -0.60
N GLN A 55 8.40 -2.68 -0.11
CA GLN A 55 9.17 -2.74 1.13
C GLN A 55 8.64 -1.72 2.13
N ASN A 56 8.52 -2.09 3.40
CA ASN A 56 8.19 -1.12 4.44
C ASN A 56 9.42 -0.29 4.86
N ALA A 57 9.25 1.01 5.00
CA ALA A 57 10.32 1.96 5.31
C ALA A 57 10.94 1.73 6.70
N SER A 58 10.14 1.55 7.75
CA SER A 58 10.64 1.36 9.12
C SER A 58 11.18 -0.04 9.39
N ARG A 59 10.55 -1.07 8.82
CA ARG A 59 10.85 -2.47 9.15
C ARG A 59 11.97 -3.07 8.30
N GLN A 60 12.35 -2.41 7.20
CA GLN A 60 13.24 -2.96 6.17
C GLN A 60 12.81 -4.36 5.70
N ALA A 61 11.50 -4.63 5.71
CA ALA A 61 10.91 -5.91 5.35
C ALA A 61 9.96 -5.74 4.16
N PHE A 62 9.87 -6.76 3.32
CA PHE A 62 9.05 -6.77 2.12
C PHE A 62 7.69 -7.39 2.37
N ALA A 63 6.68 -6.90 1.65
CA ALA A 63 5.43 -7.63 1.51
C ALA A 63 5.70 -8.94 0.75
N PHE A 64 5.22 -10.04 1.32
CA PHE A 64 5.50 -11.40 0.86
C PHE A 64 4.33 -12.33 1.18
N ALA A 65 4.09 -13.33 0.33
CA ALA A 65 3.16 -14.42 0.63
C ALA A 65 3.81 -15.75 0.28
N VAL A 66 3.53 -16.78 1.08
CA VAL A 66 4.17 -18.10 0.93
C VAL A 66 3.62 -18.82 -0.30
N THR A 67 2.32 -18.72 -0.50
CA THR A 67 1.60 -19.35 -1.62
C THR A 67 0.72 -18.31 -2.32
N PRO A 68 1.30 -17.45 -3.17
CA PRO A 68 0.62 -16.29 -3.74
C PRO A 68 -0.40 -16.66 -4.84
N SER A 69 -0.76 -17.93 -4.96
CA SER A 69 -1.76 -18.50 -5.86
C SER A 69 -3.02 -19.00 -5.14
N VAL A 70 -3.11 -18.79 -3.82
CA VAL A 70 -4.18 -19.29 -2.95
C VAL A 70 -5.02 -18.12 -2.43
N VAL A 71 -6.35 -18.23 -2.58
CA VAL A 71 -7.32 -17.30 -1.98
C VAL A 71 -7.24 -17.38 -0.46
N ASP A 72 -7.43 -16.25 0.22
CA ASP A 72 -7.31 -16.05 1.66
C ASP A 72 -5.90 -16.28 2.23
N GLU A 73 -4.88 -16.52 1.40
CA GLU A 73 -3.49 -16.53 1.88
C GLU A 73 -3.10 -15.11 2.33
N HIS A 74 -2.52 -15.04 3.53
CA HIS A 74 -2.12 -13.78 4.12
C HIS A 74 -0.86 -13.22 3.45
N VAL A 75 -0.87 -11.92 3.18
CA VAL A 75 0.34 -11.17 2.86
C VAL A 75 0.99 -10.73 4.17
N LYS A 76 2.26 -11.09 4.33
CA LYS A 76 3.07 -10.91 5.54
C LYS A 76 4.27 -10.04 5.24
N THR A 77 5.01 -9.64 6.26
CA THR A 77 6.36 -9.10 6.08
C THR A 77 7.40 -10.22 6.03
N ASN A 78 8.40 -10.13 5.16
CA ASN A 78 9.53 -11.06 5.10
C ASN A 78 10.84 -10.32 4.76
N LYS A 79 11.99 -10.94 5.01
CA LYS A 79 13.29 -10.44 4.55
C LYS A 79 13.48 -10.63 3.04
N SER A 80 12.79 -11.59 2.45
CA SER A 80 12.78 -11.83 1.01
C SER A 80 11.69 -11.02 0.33
N ALA A 81 12.00 -10.46 -0.84
CA ALA A 81 11.05 -9.67 -1.61
C ALA A 81 10.03 -10.56 -2.34
N GLY A 82 8.74 -10.29 -2.13
CA GLY A 82 7.68 -10.72 -3.05
C GLY A 82 7.67 -9.86 -4.31
N LYS A 83 7.12 -10.40 -5.40
CA LYS A 83 6.96 -9.70 -6.67
C LYS A 83 5.47 -9.48 -6.96
N TRP A 84 5.16 -8.24 -7.32
CA TRP A 84 3.78 -7.75 -7.40
C TRP A 84 3.53 -7.08 -8.74
N LEU A 85 2.34 -7.25 -9.29
CA LEU A 85 1.85 -6.46 -10.42
C LEU A 85 0.99 -5.33 -9.85
N THR A 86 1.50 -4.10 -9.92
CA THR A 86 0.77 -2.91 -9.45
C THR A 86 0.27 -2.11 -10.63
N THR A 87 -1.04 -1.86 -10.66
CA THR A 87 -1.65 -0.97 -11.66
C THR A 87 -2.41 0.14 -10.98
N VAL A 88 -2.26 1.37 -11.47
CA VAL A 88 -2.94 2.55 -10.91
C VAL A 88 -3.65 3.36 -12.00
N ASN A 89 -4.70 4.05 -11.58
CA ASN A 89 -5.40 5.10 -12.30
C ASN A 89 -5.65 6.26 -11.33
N SER A 90 -4.91 7.35 -11.50
CA SER A 90 -4.79 8.41 -10.48
C SER A 90 -4.35 7.80 -9.14
N ASN A 91 -5.18 7.91 -8.10
CA ASN A 91 -4.86 7.45 -6.74
C ASN A 91 -5.49 6.10 -6.39
N GLN A 92 -6.16 5.44 -7.34
CA GLN A 92 -6.77 4.13 -7.14
C GLN A 92 -6.02 3.07 -7.94
N GLY A 93 -5.80 1.90 -7.34
CA GLY A 93 -5.07 0.84 -8.00
C GLY A 93 -5.30 -0.54 -7.43
N THR A 94 -4.76 -1.52 -8.13
CA THR A 94 -4.74 -2.91 -7.71
C THR A 94 -3.30 -3.38 -7.52
N ILE A 95 -3.12 -4.28 -6.56
CA ILE A 95 -1.88 -5.01 -6.34
C ILE A 95 -2.22 -6.48 -6.48
N GLU A 96 -1.64 -7.10 -7.50
CA GLU A 96 -1.89 -8.48 -7.90
C GLU A 96 -0.60 -9.29 -7.74
N THR A 97 -0.72 -10.59 -7.48
CA THR A 97 0.41 -11.52 -7.59
C THR A 97 0.89 -11.62 -9.05
N ASP A 98 2.20 -11.83 -9.26
CA ASP A 98 2.72 -12.10 -10.61
C ASP A 98 2.65 -13.59 -11.01
N GLU A 99 2.38 -14.49 -10.06
CA GLU A 99 2.34 -15.94 -10.26
C GLU A 99 0.97 -16.47 -10.68
N SER A 100 -0.11 -15.76 -10.37
CA SER A 100 -1.49 -16.22 -10.61
C SER A 100 -2.41 -15.07 -10.96
N LYS A 101 -2.66 -14.91 -12.26
CA LYS A 101 -3.54 -13.83 -12.74
C LYS A 101 -4.91 -13.92 -12.09
N GLY A 102 -5.41 -12.80 -11.59
CA GLY A 102 -6.73 -12.66 -10.99
C GLY A 102 -6.78 -12.76 -9.47
N LEU A 103 -5.65 -12.78 -8.75
CA LEU A 103 -5.62 -12.70 -7.28
C LEU A 103 -5.05 -11.36 -6.81
N PHE A 104 -5.86 -10.61 -6.06
CA PHE A 104 -5.58 -9.24 -5.65
C PHE A 104 -5.48 -9.13 -4.14
N TRP A 105 -4.68 -8.16 -3.69
CA TRP A 105 -4.65 -7.75 -2.29
C TRP A 105 -6.02 -7.20 -1.86
N ALA A 106 -6.57 -7.81 -0.81
CA ALA A 106 -7.82 -7.44 -0.18
C ALA A 106 -7.67 -7.47 1.35
N VAL A 107 -8.68 -6.97 2.06
CA VAL A 107 -8.73 -6.97 3.52
C VAL A 107 -9.76 -7.98 3.99
N ASP A 108 -9.37 -8.88 4.90
CA ASP A 108 -10.28 -9.84 5.51
C ASP A 108 -11.18 -9.20 6.59
N ALA A 109 -12.13 -9.97 7.12
CA ALA A 109 -13.05 -9.50 8.16
C ALA A 109 -12.36 -9.12 9.49
N THR A 110 -11.09 -9.48 9.67
CA THR A 110 -10.28 -9.20 10.86
C THR A 110 -9.19 -8.16 10.61
N THR A 111 -9.24 -7.44 9.50
CA THR A 111 -8.29 -6.39 9.05
C THR A 111 -6.96 -6.89 8.48
N ASN A 112 -6.76 -8.19 8.28
CA ASN A 112 -5.50 -8.66 7.67
C ASN A 112 -5.54 -8.50 6.15
N LEU A 113 -4.36 -8.26 5.57
CA LEU A 113 -4.16 -8.30 4.14
C LEU A 113 -4.09 -9.75 3.65
N VAL A 114 -4.96 -10.10 2.71
CA VAL A 114 -5.11 -11.43 2.12
C VAL A 114 -5.23 -11.34 0.59
N PHE A 115 -5.16 -12.48 -0.09
CA PHE A 115 -5.58 -12.56 -1.50
C PHE A 115 -7.05 -12.86 -1.66
N ASN A 116 -7.67 -12.23 -2.66
CA ASN A 116 -9.03 -12.55 -3.10
C ASN A 116 -9.08 -12.68 -4.63
N SER A 117 -9.99 -13.52 -5.14
CA SER A 117 -10.21 -13.77 -6.57
C SER A 117 -11.16 -12.78 -7.25
N PHE A 118 -11.79 -11.88 -6.50
CA PHE A 118 -12.57 -10.80 -7.07
C PHE A 118 -11.66 -9.60 -7.35
N SER A 119 -11.77 -9.04 -8.57
CA SER A 119 -11.22 -7.72 -8.90
C SER A 119 -12.38 -6.74 -8.98
N PRO A 120 -12.82 -6.09 -7.89
CA PRO A 120 -13.85 -5.09 -8.03
C PRO A 120 -13.15 -3.79 -8.37
N GLN A 121 -13.45 -3.25 -9.55
CA GLN A 121 -13.19 -1.83 -9.83
C GLN A 121 -13.85 -0.91 -8.76
N SER A 122 -14.69 -1.45 -7.87
CA SER A 122 -15.28 -0.80 -6.69
C SER A 122 -14.54 -1.02 -5.35
N GLU A 123 -13.50 -1.86 -5.28
CA GLU A 123 -12.73 -2.17 -4.06
C GLU A 123 -11.21 -2.03 -4.28
N SER A 124 -10.80 -1.26 -5.30
CA SER A 124 -9.39 -0.99 -5.55
C SER A 124 -8.78 -0.19 -4.41
N ASN A 125 -7.69 -0.68 -3.81
CA ASN A 125 -6.94 0.05 -2.80
C ASN A 125 -6.57 1.44 -3.33
N GLN A 126 -6.68 2.46 -2.49
CA GLN A 126 -6.11 3.76 -2.81
C GLN A 126 -4.61 3.70 -2.54
N ILE A 127 -3.82 3.94 -3.58
CA ILE A 127 -2.36 4.00 -3.47
C ILE A 127 -2.00 5.47 -3.69
N GLN A 128 -1.73 6.16 -2.59
CA GLN A 128 -1.44 7.59 -2.59
C GLN A 128 0.05 7.80 -2.37
N SER A 129 0.66 8.66 -3.18
CA SER A 129 2.05 9.09 -2.97
C SER A 129 2.17 9.79 -1.63
N PHE A 130 3.32 9.63 -0.98
CA PHE A 130 3.76 10.54 0.06
C PHE A 130 3.99 11.92 -0.57
N GLU A 131 2.93 12.67 -0.86
CA GLU A 131 3.06 14.11 -0.84
C GLU A 131 3.22 14.44 0.64
N TYR A 132 4.40 14.90 1.05
CA TYR A 132 4.42 15.84 2.17
C TYR A 132 3.34 16.86 1.81
N ALA A 133 2.29 16.95 2.62
CA ALA A 133 1.62 18.22 2.72
C ALA A 133 2.75 19.16 3.15
N ASP A 134 3.31 19.90 2.20
CA ASP A 134 4.01 21.12 2.49
C ASP A 134 2.95 21.99 3.18
N CYS A 135 2.81 21.83 4.50
CA CYS A 135 2.47 22.92 5.38
C CYS A 135 3.66 23.88 5.32
N LEU A 136 3.88 24.50 4.15
CA LEU A 136 4.65 25.71 4.06
C LEU A 136 3.75 26.82 4.62
N ASP A 137 4.12 27.17 5.85
CA ASP A 137 3.90 28.44 6.52
C ASP A 137 2.54 28.67 7.19
N CYS A 138 2.46 28.26 8.46
CA CYS A 138 1.74 29.05 9.45
C CYS A 138 2.66 30.19 9.95
N GLU A 139 2.14 31.42 9.86
CA GLU A 139 2.58 32.66 10.55
C GLU A 139 3.84 33.35 9.98
N SER A 140 3.92 34.67 9.74
CA SER A 140 3.08 35.81 10.10
C SER A 140 3.40 36.98 9.15
N SER A 141 2.42 37.73 8.69
CA SER A 141 2.65 39.15 8.38
C SER A 141 1.40 39.95 8.69
N LEU A 142 1.61 41.09 9.34
CA LEU A 142 0.62 41.98 9.96
C LEU A 142 -0.41 42.61 9.02
N TYR A 143 -0.54 42.18 7.77
CA TYR A 143 -1.51 42.74 6.83
C TYR A 143 -2.08 41.64 5.93
N GLY A 144 -3.33 41.27 6.24
CA GLY A 144 -4.31 40.43 5.52
C GLY A 144 -3.88 39.60 4.30
N GLN A 145 -4.25 38.32 4.30
CA GLN A 145 -4.29 37.51 3.08
C GLN A 145 -5.66 36.85 2.88
N TYR A 146 -6.18 37.04 1.67
CA TYR A 146 -7.21 36.23 1.05
C TYR A 146 -6.55 35.03 0.37
N CYS A 147 -7.13 33.84 0.50
CA CYS A 147 -6.79 32.69 -0.34
C CYS A 147 -7.46 32.84 -1.70
N ILE A 148 -6.75 32.50 -2.79
CA ILE A 148 -7.35 32.19 -4.10
C ILE A 148 -7.25 30.68 -4.30
#